data_AF-A0A1G4BM39-F1
#
_entry.id   AF-A0A1G4BM39-F1
#
_cell.length_a   1.000
_cell.length_b   1.000
_cell.length_c   1.000
_cell.angle_alpha   90.00
_cell.angle_beta   90.00
_cell.angle_gamma   90.00
#
_symmetry.space_group_name_H-M   'P 1'
#
loop_
_entity.id
_entity.type
_entity.pdbx_description
1 polymer ?
#
loop_
_entity_poly.entity_id
_entity_poly.type
_entity_poly.pdbx_seq_one_letter_code
_entity_poly.pdbx_strand_id
1 'polypeptide(L)'
;MADSTTKSTPPAGSPAAQSPKSAKSPKSPSEAAGQSPAGATGPEAEITIDDGESDNASTIDDRISSYTASLSSSVVDYPTEHGRRYHSFRSGSYILPNDESEMDRLDFCHTLLTKTIGNKLFLAPIDEAKIRRVLDVGTGTGIWAIEMGDKLPNAEILGNDLSAIQPAWVPPNVKFEIDDVESEWIGAKYDFIFSRYMCGSIADWPTYVKRVYENLNPGGWAEFQDWSFMIYSDDGTIEGTELLRWVDLFMDACKVFGRDGQIGPKLESLVRENTGFINIHHKPYKIPAGPWAKDPHLKDIGMLELIQLLDGLEGFSLRLLCGALGWTKEEVLVLLAGVRKDLKDPKIHAWLHYNVVYGQKPEKEEE
;
A
#
# COMPACT_ATOMS: atom_id res chain seq x y z
N MET A 1 61.23 -39.08 -24.78
CA MET A 1 60.89 -38.15 -25.88
C MET A 1 60.77 -38.95 -27.16
N ALA A 2 59.57 -39.07 -27.73
CA ALA A 2 59.28 -39.27 -29.15
C ALA A 2 57.84 -39.78 -29.31
N ASP A 3 57.06 -39.01 -30.06
CA ASP A 3 55.83 -39.42 -30.75
C ASP A 3 56.08 -40.60 -31.68
N SER A 4 55.07 -41.46 -31.86
CA SER A 4 54.88 -42.14 -33.15
C SER A 4 53.41 -42.53 -33.38
N THR A 5 52.92 -42.09 -34.54
CA THR A 5 51.62 -42.29 -35.17
C THR A 5 51.47 -43.71 -35.74
N THR A 6 50.24 -44.24 -35.80
CA THR A 6 49.86 -45.22 -36.85
C THR A 6 48.42 -45.03 -37.33
N LYS A 7 48.26 -44.90 -38.65
CA LYS A 7 47.02 -44.96 -39.43
C LYS A 7 46.73 -46.43 -39.81
N SER A 8 45.45 -46.83 -39.93
CA SER A 8 44.90 -47.44 -41.16
C SER A 8 43.39 -47.69 -41.08
N THR A 9 42.73 -47.62 -42.24
CA THR A 9 41.32 -47.92 -42.61
C THR A 9 41.39 -48.61 -44.00
N PRO A 10 40.30 -49.05 -44.68
CA PRO A 10 39.03 -49.75 -44.38
C PRO A 10 38.95 -51.09 -45.20
N PRO A 11 37.79 -51.80 -45.42
CA PRO A 11 36.81 -51.45 -46.49
C PRO A 11 35.32 -51.82 -46.15
N ALA A 12 34.31 -51.03 -46.54
CA ALA A 12 33.49 -50.99 -47.78
C ALA A 12 32.31 -52.00 -47.88
N GLY A 13 31.09 -51.50 -48.18
CA GLY A 13 29.98 -52.31 -48.73
C GLY A 13 28.54 -51.82 -48.46
N SER A 14 28.07 -50.83 -49.22
CA SER A 14 26.63 -50.50 -49.46
C SER A 14 25.97 -51.57 -50.38
N PRO A 15 24.61 -51.72 -50.54
CA PRO A 15 23.66 -50.61 -50.80
C PRO A 15 22.16 -50.74 -50.37
N ALA A 16 21.51 -49.56 -50.36
CA ALA A 16 20.12 -49.20 -50.74
C ALA A 16 18.88 -49.96 -50.19
N ALA A 17 17.94 -49.21 -49.58
CA ALA A 17 16.58 -49.01 -50.10
C ALA A 17 15.69 -48.11 -49.20
N GLN A 18 15.07 -47.13 -49.86
CA GLN A 18 13.67 -46.66 -49.75
C GLN A 18 13.11 -46.11 -48.43
N SER A 19 12.64 -44.86 -48.52
CA SER A 19 11.75 -44.17 -47.58
C SER A 19 10.38 -44.85 -47.46
N PRO A 20 9.74 -44.72 -46.28
CA PRO A 20 8.31 -44.43 -46.27
C PRO A 20 7.89 -43.34 -45.25
N LYS A 21 7.12 -42.38 -45.77
CA LYS A 21 5.84 -41.87 -45.26
C LYS A 21 5.66 -41.62 -43.75
N SER A 22 5.63 -40.33 -43.42
CA SER A 22 4.58 -39.62 -42.66
C SER A 22 3.88 -40.36 -41.50
N ALA A 23 4.18 -39.95 -40.27
CA ALA A 23 3.26 -40.05 -39.14
C ALA A 23 3.03 -38.63 -38.56
N LYS A 24 1.75 -38.30 -38.42
CA LYS A 24 1.19 -36.98 -38.14
C LYS A 24 1.44 -36.55 -36.69
N SER A 25 1.93 -35.32 -36.51
CA SER A 25 1.79 -34.58 -35.25
C SER A 25 0.31 -34.23 -35.02
N PRO A 26 -0.25 -34.38 -33.81
CA PRO A 26 -1.58 -33.88 -33.50
C PRO A 26 -1.58 -32.35 -33.52
N LYS A 27 -2.55 -31.81 -34.26
CA LYS A 27 -2.81 -30.39 -34.44
C LYS A 27 -3.12 -29.69 -33.11
N SER A 28 -2.51 -28.54 -32.91
CA SER A 28 -3.02 -27.46 -32.07
C SER A 28 -4.39 -27.02 -32.59
N PRO A 29 -5.42 -26.87 -31.73
CA PRO A 29 -6.58 -26.04 -32.05
C PRO A 29 -6.15 -24.57 -31.99
N SER A 30 -6.45 -23.83 -33.06
CA SER A 30 -6.29 -22.39 -33.12
C SER A 30 -7.37 -21.68 -32.29
N GLU A 31 -6.98 -20.50 -31.82
CA GLU A 31 -7.77 -19.27 -31.75
C GLU A 31 -9.26 -19.44 -31.45
N ALA A 32 -9.60 -19.34 -30.17
CA ALA A 32 -10.79 -18.64 -29.75
C ALA A 32 -10.32 -17.29 -29.21
N ALA A 33 -10.77 -16.21 -29.86
CA ALA A 33 -10.61 -14.84 -29.40
C ALA A 33 -11.21 -14.73 -27.98
N GLY A 34 -10.32 -14.72 -26.97
CA GLY A 34 -10.68 -14.44 -25.59
C GLY A 34 -10.84 -12.94 -25.44
N GLN A 35 -12.09 -12.51 -25.30
CA GLN A 35 -12.45 -11.17 -24.86
C GLN A 35 -11.66 -10.84 -23.58
N SER A 36 -10.87 -9.77 -23.64
CA SER A 36 -10.29 -9.14 -22.47
C SER A 36 -11.41 -8.85 -21.47
N PRO A 37 -11.28 -9.19 -20.18
CA PRO A 37 -12.21 -8.66 -19.19
C PRO A 37 -11.99 -7.15 -19.16
N ALA A 38 -12.99 -6.40 -19.61
CA ALA A 38 -12.99 -4.96 -19.53
C ALA A 38 -12.96 -4.56 -18.05
N GLY A 39 -11.81 -4.08 -17.60
CA GLY A 39 -11.65 -3.48 -16.29
C GLY A 39 -12.47 -2.20 -16.23
N ALA A 40 -13.50 -2.19 -15.39
CA ALA A 40 -14.17 -0.97 -14.98
C ALA A 40 -13.33 -0.32 -13.87
N THR A 41 -12.29 0.42 -14.27
CA THR A 41 -11.54 1.30 -13.36
C THR A 41 -11.34 2.65 -14.05
N GLY A 42 -12.37 3.47 -13.99
CA GLY A 42 -12.32 4.90 -14.29
C GLY A 42 -12.72 5.70 -13.04
N PRO A 43 -12.35 6.99 -12.96
CA PRO A 43 -12.50 7.83 -11.76
C PRO A 43 -13.97 8.12 -11.34
N GLU A 44 -14.97 7.54 -12.01
CA GLU A 44 -16.41 7.78 -11.78
C GLU A 44 -17.24 6.48 -11.72
N ALA A 45 -16.62 5.33 -11.45
CA ALA A 45 -17.37 4.07 -11.39
C ALA A 45 -18.23 3.99 -10.10
N GLU A 46 -19.56 4.05 -10.27
CA GLU A 46 -20.56 3.80 -9.23
C GLU A 46 -20.48 2.33 -8.76
N ILE A 47 -20.37 2.10 -7.45
CA ILE A 47 -20.31 0.75 -6.88
C ILE A 47 -21.75 0.26 -6.65
N THR A 48 -22.14 -0.81 -7.33
CA THR A 48 -23.48 -1.38 -7.18
C THR A 48 -23.68 -2.03 -5.80
N ILE A 49 -24.83 -1.77 -5.17
CA ILE A 49 -25.25 -2.33 -3.86
C ILE A 49 -25.72 -3.78 -4.02
N ASP A 50 -25.52 -4.61 -2.99
CA ASP A 50 -26.06 -5.98 -2.92
C ASP A 50 -27.49 -6.02 -2.32
N ASP A 51 -28.50 -6.24 -3.16
CA ASP A 51 -29.92 -6.27 -2.77
C ASP A 51 -30.44 -7.64 -2.27
N GLY A 52 -29.55 -8.62 -2.03
CA GLY A 52 -29.96 -9.99 -1.69
C GLY A 52 -30.39 -10.19 -0.23
N GLU A 53 -31.69 -10.42 0.02
CA GLU A 53 -32.15 -11.05 1.27
C GLU A 53 -31.64 -12.51 1.33
N SER A 54 -30.66 -12.78 2.20
CA SER A 54 -30.20 -14.16 2.47
C SER A 54 -30.40 -14.52 3.95
N ASP A 55 -31.21 -15.55 4.19
CA ASP A 55 -31.59 -16.14 5.49
C ASP A 55 -30.44 -16.90 6.20
N ASN A 56 -29.21 -16.39 6.15
CA ASN A 56 -28.05 -16.98 6.84
C ASN A 56 -27.06 -15.91 7.35
N ALA A 57 -27.59 -14.82 7.92
CA ALA A 57 -26.80 -13.68 8.35
C ALA A 57 -25.98 -13.99 9.62
N SER A 58 -24.73 -14.44 9.45
CA SER A 58 -23.69 -14.24 10.47
C SER A 58 -23.61 -12.74 10.78
N THR A 59 -23.53 -12.37 12.06
CA THR A 59 -23.42 -10.94 12.42
C THR A 59 -22.11 -10.37 11.89
N ILE A 60 -22.03 -9.04 11.71
CA ILE A 60 -20.78 -8.40 11.29
C ILE A 60 -19.65 -8.71 12.29
N ASP A 61 -19.98 -8.85 13.58
CA ASP A 61 -19.06 -9.23 14.65
C ASP A 61 -18.51 -10.65 14.46
N ASP A 62 -19.35 -11.62 14.08
CA ASP A 62 -18.91 -13.00 13.79
C ASP A 62 -17.92 -13.03 12.61
N ARG A 63 -18.16 -12.21 11.59
CA ARG A 63 -17.27 -12.10 10.43
C ARG A 63 -15.93 -11.50 10.84
N ILE A 64 -15.91 -10.39 11.60
CA ILE A 64 -14.66 -9.75 12.08
C ILE A 64 -13.79 -10.74 12.85
N SER A 65 -14.38 -11.52 13.77
CA SER A 65 -13.62 -12.48 14.59
C SER A 65 -12.88 -13.55 13.78
N SER A 66 -13.31 -13.85 12.55
CA SER A 66 -12.61 -14.81 11.68
C SER A 66 -11.35 -14.24 11.01
N TYR A 67 -11.19 -12.91 10.97
CA TYR A 67 -10.08 -12.23 10.29
C TYR A 67 -8.91 -11.86 11.22
N THR A 68 -9.06 -11.84 12.55
CA THR A 68 -8.18 -11.11 13.48
C THR A 68 -7.24 -11.97 14.37
N ALA A 69 -6.79 -13.16 13.94
CA ALA A 69 -5.97 -14.03 14.80
C ALA A 69 -4.42 -13.83 14.68
N SER A 70 -3.76 -13.50 15.82
CA SER A 70 -2.29 -13.55 16.19
C SER A 70 -1.32 -12.49 15.58
N LEU A 71 -0.25 -11.94 16.21
CA LEU A 71 0.70 -12.35 17.31
C LEU A 71 1.59 -11.16 17.85
N SER A 72 2.45 -11.38 18.86
CA SER A 72 2.99 -10.45 19.90
C SER A 72 4.36 -9.72 19.71
N SER A 73 4.77 -8.95 20.75
CA SER A 73 5.59 -7.72 20.77
C SER A 73 7.10 -7.77 21.07
N SER A 74 7.77 -6.63 20.83
CA SER A 74 9.07 -6.24 21.41
C SER A 74 9.05 -4.78 21.92
N VAL A 75 9.62 -4.51 23.10
CA VAL A 75 9.54 -3.20 23.78
C VAL A 75 10.83 -2.38 23.62
N VAL A 76 10.68 -1.14 23.16
CA VAL A 76 11.61 -0.01 23.33
C VAL A 76 10.89 1.06 24.18
N ASP A 77 11.63 1.88 24.94
CA ASP A 77 11.08 2.87 25.88
C ASP A 77 10.42 4.06 25.13
N TYR A 78 9.09 4.04 25.01
CA TYR A 78 8.26 5.01 24.28
C TYR A 78 7.23 5.69 25.20
N PRO A 79 6.90 6.98 24.98
CA PRO A 79 5.86 7.66 25.74
C PRO A 79 4.48 7.03 25.54
N THR A 80 3.66 7.07 26.59
CA THR A 80 2.26 6.62 26.57
C THR A 80 1.34 7.81 26.86
N GLU A 81 0.31 8.00 26.03
CA GLU A 81 -0.71 9.04 26.19
C GLU A 81 -2.10 8.41 25.98
N HIS A 82 -3.05 8.69 26.86
CA HIS A 82 -4.42 8.10 26.84
C HIS A 82 -4.49 6.56 26.82
N GLY A 83 -3.40 5.86 27.15
CA GLY A 83 -3.31 4.39 27.11
C GLY A 83 -2.80 3.83 25.78
N ARG A 84 -2.36 4.68 24.85
CA ARG A 84 -1.69 4.32 23.58
C ARG A 84 -0.22 4.72 23.62
N ARG A 85 0.64 3.97 22.93
CA ARG A 85 2.10 4.23 22.84
C ARG A 85 2.40 5.09 21.61
N TYR A 86 3.31 6.06 21.73
CA TYR A 86 3.69 6.97 20.63
C TYR A 86 5.21 7.04 20.47
N HIS A 87 5.68 7.48 19.30
CA HIS A 87 7.12 7.65 19.04
C HIS A 87 7.76 8.71 19.97
N SER A 88 9.04 8.54 20.30
CA SER A 88 9.81 9.44 21.19
C SER A 88 10.74 10.41 20.44
N PHE A 89 11.18 10.06 19.23
CA PHE A 89 12.09 10.87 18.42
C PHE A 89 11.35 12.04 17.73
N ARG A 90 11.72 13.30 18.01
CA ARG A 90 10.95 14.52 17.62
C ARG A 90 9.50 14.51 18.15
N SER A 91 9.34 14.25 19.44
CA SER A 91 8.03 14.20 20.13
C SER A 91 7.09 15.34 19.71
N GLY A 92 5.89 14.97 19.23
CA GLY A 92 4.85 15.88 18.77
C GLY A 92 4.75 16.06 17.26
N SER A 93 5.74 15.59 16.50
CA SER A 93 5.70 15.64 15.03
C SER A 93 4.80 14.55 14.43
N TYR A 94 4.85 13.31 14.92
CA TYR A 94 4.00 12.22 14.43
C TYR A 94 2.87 11.93 15.43
N ILE A 95 1.64 11.85 14.91
CA ILE A 95 0.40 11.92 15.70
C ILE A 95 -0.25 10.56 15.97
N LEU A 96 0.11 9.53 15.20
CA LEU A 96 -0.47 8.19 15.32
C LEU A 96 0.34 7.33 16.32
N PRO A 97 -0.31 6.35 16.98
CA PRO A 97 0.37 5.47 17.91
C PRO A 97 1.34 4.51 17.21
N ASN A 98 2.16 3.80 17.99
CA ASN A 98 3.08 2.75 17.54
C ASN A 98 3.08 1.54 18.50
N ASP A 99 1.98 1.35 19.24
CA ASP A 99 1.75 0.16 20.06
C ASP A 99 1.46 -1.09 19.22
N GLU A 100 1.46 -2.24 19.88
CA GLU A 100 1.24 -3.55 19.28
C GLU A 100 -0.07 -3.62 18.49
N SER A 101 -1.14 -3.05 19.05
CA SER A 101 -2.44 -3.00 18.37
C SER A 101 -2.37 -2.20 17.07
N GLU A 102 -1.58 -1.14 17.03
CA GLU A 102 -1.38 -0.35 15.81
C GLU A 102 -0.50 -1.09 14.79
N MET A 103 0.52 -1.81 15.25
CA MET A 103 1.36 -2.64 14.38
C MET A 103 0.54 -3.73 13.68
N ASP A 104 -0.32 -4.44 14.42
CA ASP A 104 -1.22 -5.44 13.86
C ASP A 104 -2.16 -4.83 12.82
N ARG A 105 -2.70 -3.63 13.11
CA ARG A 105 -3.55 -2.88 12.19
C ARG A 105 -2.79 -2.46 10.92
N LEU A 106 -1.52 -2.06 11.03
CA LEU A 106 -0.67 -1.70 9.89
C LEU A 106 -0.37 -2.90 8.98
N ASP A 107 -0.08 -4.07 9.55
CA ASP A 107 0.13 -5.30 8.78
C ASP A 107 -1.16 -5.77 8.09
N PHE A 108 -2.30 -5.61 8.77
CA PHE A 108 -3.60 -5.83 8.18
C PHE A 108 -3.90 -4.83 7.03
N CYS A 109 -3.58 -3.56 7.24
CA CYS A 109 -3.69 -2.52 6.23
C CYS A 109 -2.79 -2.83 5.02
N HIS A 110 -1.57 -3.32 5.21
CA HIS A 110 -0.73 -3.81 4.12
C HIS A 110 -1.49 -4.83 3.25
N THR A 111 -2.13 -5.83 3.87
CA THR A 111 -2.89 -6.88 3.15
C THR A 111 -4.05 -6.28 2.34
N LEU A 112 -4.81 -5.37 2.95
CA LEU A 112 -5.90 -4.64 2.30
C LEU A 112 -5.42 -3.86 1.07
N LEU A 113 -4.33 -3.10 1.20
CA LEU A 113 -3.76 -2.27 0.12
C LEU A 113 -3.24 -3.14 -1.03
N THR A 114 -2.47 -4.18 -0.69
CA THR A 114 -1.94 -5.15 -1.67
C THR A 114 -3.08 -5.84 -2.43
N LYS A 115 -4.16 -6.24 -1.74
CA LYS A 115 -5.36 -6.81 -2.39
C LYS A 115 -6.05 -5.79 -3.30
N THR A 116 -6.18 -4.54 -2.86
CA THR A 116 -6.83 -3.44 -3.62
C THR A 116 -6.15 -3.19 -4.96
N ILE A 117 -4.82 -3.26 -5.02
CA ILE A 117 -4.07 -3.02 -6.26
C ILE A 117 -3.81 -4.29 -7.08
N GLY A 118 -4.53 -5.37 -6.79
CA GLY A 118 -4.51 -6.62 -7.55
C GLY A 118 -3.43 -7.60 -7.10
N ASN A 119 -3.20 -7.72 -5.80
CA ASN A 119 -2.17 -8.56 -5.17
C ASN A 119 -0.76 -8.20 -5.64
N LYS A 120 -0.44 -6.91 -5.64
CA LYS A 120 0.87 -6.36 -6.02
C LYS A 120 1.42 -5.48 -4.91
N LEU A 121 2.74 -5.38 -4.82
CA LEU A 121 3.44 -4.50 -3.88
C LEU A 121 3.56 -3.06 -4.41
N PHE A 122 3.63 -2.92 -5.73
CA PHE A 122 3.80 -1.65 -6.44
C PHE A 122 3.23 -1.78 -7.87
N LEU A 123 2.98 -0.65 -8.53
CA LEU A 123 2.43 -0.57 -9.89
C LEU A 123 3.38 0.08 -10.92
N ALA A 124 4.43 0.76 -10.47
CA ALA A 124 5.46 1.35 -11.30
C ALA A 124 6.14 0.27 -12.16
N PRO A 125 6.36 0.53 -13.46
CA PRO A 125 6.92 -0.46 -14.38
C PRO A 125 8.45 -0.53 -14.27
N ILE A 126 8.95 -0.91 -13.10
CA ILE A 126 10.40 -1.05 -12.85
C ILE A 126 10.95 -2.31 -13.54
N ASP A 127 12.19 -2.22 -14.03
CA ASP A 127 12.94 -3.38 -14.52
C ASP A 127 13.64 -4.07 -13.34
N GLU A 128 12.96 -5.04 -12.73
CA GLU A 128 13.41 -5.75 -11.52
C GLU A 128 14.85 -6.28 -11.61
N ALA A 129 15.31 -6.64 -12.81
CA ALA A 129 16.67 -7.14 -13.03
C ALA A 129 17.76 -6.04 -12.95
N LYS A 130 17.37 -4.77 -13.10
CA LYS A 130 18.28 -3.61 -13.05
C LYS A 130 18.26 -2.88 -11.72
N ILE A 131 17.21 -3.03 -10.92
CA ILE A 131 17.09 -2.39 -9.62
C ILE A 131 18.20 -2.88 -8.68
N ARG A 132 18.90 -1.94 -8.03
CA ARG A 132 19.99 -2.21 -7.08
C ARG A 132 19.73 -1.59 -5.72
N ARG A 133 19.01 -0.47 -5.65
CA ARG A 133 18.74 0.21 -4.38
C ARG A 133 17.33 0.75 -4.32
N VAL A 134 16.60 0.33 -3.29
CA VAL A 134 15.21 0.70 -3.04
C VAL A 134 15.11 1.39 -1.69
N LEU A 135 14.30 2.44 -1.62
CA LEU A 135 13.90 3.06 -0.36
C LEU A 135 12.40 2.83 -0.13
N ASP A 136 12.05 2.29 1.03
CA ASP A 136 10.69 2.24 1.58
C ASP A 136 10.54 3.37 2.62
N VAL A 137 9.80 4.40 2.25
CA VAL A 137 9.67 5.62 3.06
C VAL A 137 8.53 5.50 4.04
N GLY A 138 8.82 5.65 5.34
CA GLY A 138 7.83 5.44 6.41
C GLY A 138 7.43 3.98 6.49
N THR A 139 8.43 3.10 6.62
CA THR A 139 8.28 1.65 6.46
C THR A 139 7.36 1.01 7.53
N GLY A 140 7.07 1.71 8.64
CA GLY A 140 6.20 1.22 9.70
C GLY A 140 6.73 -0.07 10.30
N THR A 141 5.97 -1.16 10.21
CA THR A 141 6.39 -2.49 10.68
C THR A 141 7.52 -3.11 9.84
N GLY A 142 7.78 -2.56 8.65
CA GLY A 142 8.77 -3.09 7.70
C GLY A 142 8.23 -4.17 6.77
N ILE A 143 6.95 -4.55 6.88
CA ILE A 143 6.37 -5.68 6.13
C ILE A 143 6.53 -5.53 4.61
N TRP A 144 6.35 -4.33 4.06
CA TRP A 144 6.54 -4.08 2.63
C TRP A 144 8.01 -4.23 2.21
N ALA A 145 8.94 -3.64 2.97
CA ALA A 145 10.37 -3.76 2.71
C ALA A 145 10.85 -5.22 2.77
N ILE A 146 10.31 -6.01 3.69
CA ILE A 146 10.63 -7.45 3.83
C ILE A 146 10.19 -8.22 2.59
N GLU A 147 8.93 -8.06 2.15
CA GLU A 147 8.43 -8.74 0.96
C GLU A 147 9.16 -8.30 -0.32
N MET A 148 9.56 -7.02 -0.38
CA MET A 148 10.42 -6.52 -1.45
C MET A 148 11.84 -7.10 -1.41
N GLY A 149 12.38 -7.34 -0.22
CA GLY A 149 13.66 -8.02 -0.04
C GLY A 149 13.67 -9.42 -0.62
N ASP A 150 12.59 -10.18 -0.38
CA ASP A 150 12.38 -11.51 -0.96
C ASP A 150 12.16 -11.45 -2.48
N LYS A 151 11.42 -10.43 -2.95
CA LYS A 151 11.13 -10.24 -4.39
C LYS A 151 12.34 -9.80 -5.20
N LEU A 152 13.21 -8.96 -4.64
CA LEU A 152 14.38 -8.37 -5.31
C LEU A 152 15.70 -8.76 -4.60
N PRO A 153 16.13 -10.03 -4.67
CA PRO A 153 17.35 -10.49 -3.99
C PRO A 153 18.63 -9.81 -4.53
N ASN A 154 18.57 -9.15 -5.69
CA ASN A 154 19.65 -8.38 -6.30
C ASN A 154 19.73 -6.92 -5.86
N ALA A 155 18.78 -6.44 -5.05
CA ALA A 155 18.70 -5.06 -4.59
C ALA A 155 18.85 -4.97 -3.08
N GLU A 156 19.49 -3.90 -2.61
CA GLU A 156 19.42 -3.47 -1.22
C GLU A 156 18.11 -2.71 -0.99
N ILE A 157 17.34 -3.13 0.01
CA ILE A 157 16.10 -2.48 0.44
C ILE A 157 16.38 -1.78 1.77
N LEU A 158 16.22 -0.46 1.78
CA LEU A 158 16.32 0.35 2.99
C LEU A 158 14.90 0.81 3.36
N GLY A 159 14.44 0.51 4.56
CA GLY A 159 13.23 1.09 5.13
C GLY A 159 13.58 2.13 6.18
N ASN A 160 13.00 3.33 6.10
CA ASN A 160 13.17 4.34 7.14
C ASN A 160 11.87 4.61 7.89
N ASP A 161 11.98 4.89 9.18
CA ASP A 161 10.85 5.27 10.03
C ASP A 161 11.33 6.08 11.23
N LEU A 162 10.43 6.84 11.87
CA LEU A 162 10.73 7.52 13.12
C LEU A 162 10.81 6.54 14.31
N SER A 163 10.18 5.37 14.18
CA SER A 163 10.09 4.34 15.23
C SER A 163 10.89 3.10 14.85
N ALA A 164 11.79 2.66 15.73
CA ALA A 164 12.43 1.34 15.64
C ALA A 164 11.52 0.21 16.18
N ILE A 165 10.51 -0.16 15.39
CA ILE A 165 9.54 -1.22 15.69
C ILE A 165 9.65 -2.43 14.76
N GLN A 166 10.63 -2.43 13.86
CA GLN A 166 10.79 -3.45 12.82
C GLN A 166 11.40 -4.74 13.38
N PRO A 167 11.09 -5.92 12.81
CA PRO A 167 11.60 -7.19 13.29
C PRO A 167 13.11 -7.32 13.09
N ALA A 168 13.77 -8.07 13.98
CA ALA A 168 15.21 -8.32 13.90
C ALA A 168 15.58 -9.37 12.83
N TRP A 169 14.66 -10.29 12.51
CA TRP A 169 14.89 -11.35 11.53
C TRP A 169 14.27 -10.97 10.19
N VAL A 170 15.11 -10.49 9.27
CA VAL A 170 14.72 -10.03 7.93
C VAL A 170 15.64 -10.59 6.85
N PRO A 171 15.26 -10.51 5.56
CA PRO A 171 16.14 -10.88 4.46
C PRO A 171 17.49 -10.15 4.54
N PRO A 172 18.60 -10.79 4.13
CA PRO A 172 19.96 -10.23 4.31
C PRO A 172 20.21 -8.94 3.53
N ASN A 173 19.36 -8.63 2.55
CA ASN A 173 19.39 -7.42 1.74
C ASN A 173 18.45 -6.31 2.24
N VAL A 174 17.75 -6.52 3.35
CA VAL A 174 16.86 -5.53 3.98
C VAL A 174 17.55 -4.89 5.19
N LYS A 175 17.49 -3.57 5.28
CA LYS A 175 17.98 -2.79 6.42
C LYS A 175 16.95 -1.76 6.84
N PHE A 176 16.96 -1.42 8.12
CA PHE A 176 16.12 -0.37 8.67
C PHE A 176 16.95 0.72 9.34
N GLU A 177 16.50 1.95 9.21
CA GLU A 177 17.09 3.11 9.87
C GLU A 177 16.03 3.97 10.56
N ILE A 178 16.42 4.55 11.69
CA ILE A 178 15.62 5.57 12.36
C ILE A 178 15.97 6.91 11.72
N ASP A 179 15.07 7.45 10.92
CA ASP A 179 15.30 8.72 10.23
C ASP A 179 14.00 9.52 10.06
N ASP A 180 14.13 10.84 9.96
CA ASP A 180 13.01 11.73 9.62
C ASP A 180 13.11 12.14 8.16
N VAL A 181 12.17 11.63 7.38
CA VAL A 181 12.01 11.85 5.94
C VAL A 181 11.79 13.32 5.56
N GLU A 182 11.34 14.17 6.50
CA GLU A 182 11.23 15.62 6.32
C GLU A 182 12.56 16.37 6.52
N SER A 183 13.65 15.66 6.84
CA SER A 183 15.01 16.19 6.89
C SER A 183 15.70 16.13 5.52
N GLU A 184 16.93 16.67 5.43
CA GLU A 184 17.75 16.55 4.23
C GLU A 184 18.25 15.11 4.05
N TRP A 185 18.11 14.56 2.85
CA TRP A 185 18.52 13.19 2.55
C TRP A 185 19.97 13.20 2.07
N ILE A 186 20.85 12.53 2.82
CA ILE A 186 22.29 12.51 2.55
C ILE A 186 22.68 11.11 2.10
N GLY A 187 23.43 11.02 1.00
CA GLY A 187 24.09 9.78 0.60
C GLY A 187 23.82 9.39 -0.84
N ALA A 188 23.88 8.09 -1.10
CA ALA A 188 23.63 7.55 -2.43
C ALA A 188 22.14 7.64 -2.78
N LYS A 189 21.86 7.72 -4.08
CA LYS A 189 20.51 7.77 -4.65
C LYS A 189 19.91 6.36 -4.78
N TYR A 190 18.64 6.32 -5.17
CA TYR A 190 17.85 5.10 -5.28
C TYR A 190 17.37 4.88 -6.72
N ASP A 191 17.18 3.62 -7.10
CA ASP A 191 16.58 3.26 -8.39
C ASP A 191 15.05 3.23 -8.30
N PHE A 192 14.53 2.94 -7.12
CA PHE A 192 13.11 2.97 -6.81
C PHE A 192 12.87 3.53 -5.40
N ILE A 193 11.96 4.49 -5.28
CA ILE A 193 11.50 5.01 -3.98
C ILE A 193 10.01 4.75 -3.88
N PHE A 194 9.63 4.06 -2.82
CA PHE A 194 8.25 3.74 -2.52
C PHE A 194 7.82 4.48 -1.24
N SER A 195 6.61 4.99 -1.24
CA SER A 195 6.02 5.66 -0.08
C SER A 195 4.55 5.32 -0.02
N ARG A 196 4.10 4.82 1.14
CA ARG A 196 2.71 4.43 1.32
C ARG A 196 2.20 4.83 2.70
N TYR A 197 0.95 5.27 2.72
CA TYR A 197 0.23 5.56 3.96
C TYR A 197 0.90 6.62 4.84
N MET A 198 1.30 7.72 4.20
CA MET A 198 1.95 8.87 4.81
C MET A 198 0.97 10.03 5.07
N CYS A 199 -0.33 9.87 4.76
CA CYS A 199 -1.38 10.82 5.08
C CYS A 199 -1.34 11.20 6.57
N GLY A 200 -1.43 12.49 6.88
CA GLY A 200 -1.28 13.00 8.25
C GLY A 200 0.15 13.01 8.80
N SER A 201 1.14 12.45 8.10
CA SER A 201 2.51 12.25 8.60
C SER A 201 3.53 13.25 8.07
N ILE A 202 3.27 13.85 6.90
CA ILE A 202 4.12 14.84 6.23
C ILE A 202 3.48 16.24 6.35
N ALA A 203 4.29 17.25 6.67
CA ALA A 203 3.83 18.63 6.86
C ALA A 203 3.98 19.42 5.56
N ASP A 204 5.11 19.25 4.87
CA ASP A 204 5.41 19.90 3.60
C ASP A 204 5.53 18.87 2.47
N TRP A 205 4.38 18.49 1.92
CA TRP A 205 4.27 17.56 0.81
C TRP A 205 5.00 18.02 -0.47
N PRO A 206 4.89 19.29 -0.92
CA PRO A 206 5.69 19.81 -2.03
C PRO A 206 7.20 19.58 -1.84
N THR A 207 7.74 19.93 -0.67
CA THR A 207 9.16 19.73 -0.38
C THR A 207 9.51 18.24 -0.32
N TYR A 208 8.67 17.41 0.30
CA TYR A 208 8.86 15.96 0.36
C TYR A 208 8.92 15.31 -1.02
N VAL A 209 7.94 15.59 -1.89
CA VAL A 209 7.89 15.03 -3.26
C VAL A 209 9.09 15.48 -4.08
N LYS A 210 9.55 16.73 -3.90
CA LYS A 210 10.78 17.22 -4.53
C LYS A 210 12.02 16.45 -4.04
N ARG A 211 12.14 16.18 -2.74
CA ARG A 211 13.25 15.38 -2.19
C ARG A 211 13.28 13.96 -2.76
N VAL A 212 12.12 13.32 -2.88
CA VAL A 212 12.00 12.00 -3.53
C VAL A 212 12.56 12.07 -4.96
N TYR A 213 12.17 13.07 -5.74
CA TYR A 213 12.67 13.28 -7.10
C TYR A 213 14.20 13.50 -7.14
N GLU A 214 14.74 14.34 -6.26
CA GLU A 214 16.18 14.66 -6.22
C GLU A 214 17.06 13.45 -5.87
N ASN A 215 16.52 12.54 -5.04
CA ASN A 215 17.20 11.34 -4.54
C ASN A 215 17.02 10.09 -5.41
N LEU A 216 16.32 10.21 -6.55
CA LEU A 216 16.34 9.17 -7.58
C LEU A 216 17.56 9.29 -8.49
N ASN A 217 18.09 8.13 -8.88
CA ASN A 217 18.97 7.99 -10.03
C ASN A 217 18.23 8.41 -11.32
N PRO A 218 18.93 8.92 -12.34
CA PRO A 218 18.34 9.10 -13.67
C PRO A 218 17.70 7.80 -14.17
N GLY A 219 16.48 7.89 -14.70
CA GLY A 219 15.69 6.72 -15.09
C GLY A 219 15.00 5.97 -13.94
N GLY A 220 15.26 6.33 -12.67
CA GLY A 220 14.62 5.73 -11.49
C GLY A 220 13.15 6.10 -11.35
N TRP A 221 12.41 5.31 -10.57
CA TRP A 221 10.96 5.48 -10.37
C TRP A 221 10.62 5.89 -8.93
N ALA A 222 9.60 6.72 -8.77
CA ALA A 222 8.92 6.91 -7.49
C ALA A 222 7.49 6.40 -7.58
N GLU A 223 7.00 5.79 -6.51
CA GLU A 223 5.59 5.44 -6.34
C GLU A 223 5.08 5.87 -4.97
N PHE A 224 3.98 6.61 -5.01
CA PHE A 224 3.24 7.12 -3.86
C PHE A 224 1.88 6.43 -3.82
N GLN A 225 1.55 5.83 -2.68
CA GLN A 225 0.29 5.15 -2.47
C GLN A 225 -0.38 5.72 -1.23
N ASP A 226 -1.43 6.53 -1.37
CA ASP A 226 -2.01 7.19 -0.20
C ASP A 226 -3.51 7.45 -0.29
N TRP A 227 -4.09 7.62 0.90
CA TRP A 227 -5.52 7.67 1.13
C TRP A 227 -5.97 9.10 1.41
N SER A 228 -7.29 9.27 1.43
CA SER A 228 -7.93 10.41 2.09
C SER A 228 -8.70 9.88 3.30
N PHE A 229 -8.62 10.60 4.42
CA PHE A 229 -9.50 10.35 5.56
C PHE A 229 -10.94 10.82 5.30
N MET A 230 -11.20 11.48 4.17
CA MET A 230 -12.57 11.77 3.74
C MET A 230 -13.31 10.49 3.36
N ILE A 231 -14.53 10.38 3.89
CA ILE A 231 -15.48 9.33 3.58
C ILE A 231 -16.62 9.93 2.75
N TYR A 232 -17.07 9.16 1.77
CA TYR A 232 -18.09 9.54 0.81
C TYR A 232 -19.18 8.47 0.71
N SER A 233 -20.32 8.83 0.15
CA SER A 233 -21.37 7.89 -0.28
C SER A 233 -22.03 8.44 -1.54
N ASP A 234 -22.35 7.59 -2.50
CA ASP A 234 -22.98 8.04 -3.76
C ASP A 234 -24.48 8.35 -3.58
N ASP A 235 -25.11 7.79 -2.55
CA ASP A 235 -26.55 7.85 -2.28
C ASP A 235 -26.93 8.70 -1.05
N GLY A 236 -25.96 9.39 -0.46
CA GLY A 236 -26.15 10.26 0.71
C GLY A 236 -26.39 9.51 2.02
N THR A 237 -26.12 8.21 2.09
CA THR A 237 -26.36 7.41 3.31
C THR A 237 -25.49 7.77 4.50
N ILE A 238 -24.41 8.53 4.31
CA ILE A 238 -23.56 9.03 5.40
C ILE A 238 -24.10 10.33 6.04
N GLU A 239 -25.11 10.96 5.46
CA GLU A 239 -25.61 12.25 5.93
C GLU A 239 -26.24 12.15 7.34
N GLY A 240 -25.81 13.02 8.25
CA GLY A 240 -26.29 13.04 9.64
C GLY A 240 -25.76 11.92 10.53
N THR A 241 -24.78 11.15 10.07
CA THR A 241 -24.12 10.08 10.85
C THR A 241 -23.05 10.65 11.80
N GLU A 242 -22.77 9.93 12.89
CA GLU A 242 -21.60 10.20 13.73
C GLU A 242 -20.30 9.88 12.97
N LEU A 243 -20.35 8.97 11.98
CA LEU A 243 -19.23 8.72 11.06
C LEU A 243 -18.80 9.99 10.31
N LEU A 244 -19.74 10.69 9.66
CA LEU A 244 -19.42 11.92 8.94
C LEU A 244 -18.95 13.03 9.89
N ARG A 245 -19.61 13.16 11.05
CA ARG A 245 -19.18 14.09 12.11
C ARG A 245 -17.75 13.80 12.59
N TRP A 246 -17.37 12.54 12.73
CA TRP A 246 -16.02 12.13 13.11
C TRP A 246 -15.00 12.53 12.04
N VAL A 247 -15.31 12.35 10.76
CA VAL A 247 -14.45 12.81 9.64
C VAL A 247 -14.26 14.33 9.69
N ASP A 248 -15.32 15.11 9.90
CA ASP A 248 -15.23 16.57 10.00
C ASP A 248 -14.32 17.01 11.17
N LEU A 249 -14.51 16.41 12.35
CA LEU A 249 -13.68 16.68 13.52
C LEU A 249 -12.22 16.26 13.31
N PHE A 250 -11.99 15.12 12.66
CA PHE A 250 -10.65 14.66 12.30
C PHE A 250 -9.97 15.67 11.37
N MET A 251 -10.67 16.14 10.34
CA MET A 251 -10.14 17.13 9.40
C MET A 251 -9.83 18.47 10.06
N ASP A 252 -10.65 18.92 11.00
CA ASP A 252 -10.38 20.14 11.77
C ASP A 252 -9.17 19.97 12.70
N ALA A 253 -9.02 18.80 13.33
CA ALA A 253 -7.83 18.50 14.13
C ALA A 253 -6.55 18.47 13.26
N CYS A 254 -6.59 17.84 12.08
CA CYS A 254 -5.47 17.84 11.14
C CYS A 254 -5.02 19.27 10.77
N LYS A 255 -5.96 20.19 10.52
CA LYS A 255 -5.63 21.60 10.23
C LYS A 255 -4.88 22.27 11.39
N VAL A 256 -5.28 22.01 12.63
CA VAL A 256 -4.61 22.57 13.83
C VAL A 256 -3.17 22.05 13.95
N PHE A 257 -2.95 20.76 13.66
CA PHE A 257 -1.62 20.16 13.65
C PHE A 257 -0.78 20.49 12.41
N GLY A 258 -1.32 21.20 11.43
CA GLY A 258 -0.63 21.50 10.17
C GLY A 258 -0.35 20.26 9.33
N ARG A 259 -1.25 19.26 9.38
CA ARG A 259 -1.13 18.00 8.64
C ARG A 259 -2.25 17.89 7.60
N ASP A 260 -1.94 17.32 6.44
CA ASP A 260 -2.93 17.09 5.38
C ASP A 260 -3.54 15.69 5.52
N GLY A 261 -4.83 15.62 5.86
CA GLY A 261 -5.62 14.40 5.95
C GLY A 261 -6.24 13.95 4.63
N GLN A 262 -5.98 14.65 3.51
CA GLN A 262 -6.61 14.40 2.21
C GLN A 262 -5.57 14.33 1.08
N ILE A 263 -4.42 13.73 1.35
CA ILE A 263 -3.31 13.77 0.40
C ILE A 263 -3.55 12.94 -0.85
N GLY A 264 -4.20 11.78 -0.75
CA GLY A 264 -4.35 10.82 -1.86
C GLY A 264 -4.76 11.46 -3.18
N PRO A 265 -5.92 12.16 -3.26
CA PRO A 265 -6.37 12.82 -4.49
C PRO A 265 -5.46 13.95 -5.00
N LYS A 266 -4.58 14.50 -4.15
CA LYS A 266 -3.65 15.61 -4.47
C LYS A 266 -2.29 15.12 -4.96
N LEU A 267 -1.98 13.82 -4.82
CA LEU A 267 -0.65 13.28 -5.16
C LEU A 267 -0.26 13.56 -6.61
N GLU A 268 -1.18 13.39 -7.57
CA GLU A 268 -0.86 13.58 -8.98
C GLU A 268 -0.44 15.03 -9.28
N SER A 269 -1.19 16.02 -8.78
CA SER A 269 -0.84 17.42 -8.98
C SER A 269 0.48 17.76 -8.29
N LEU A 270 0.69 17.26 -7.06
CA LEU A 270 1.96 17.47 -6.34
C LEU A 270 3.17 16.94 -7.11
N VAL A 271 3.06 15.72 -7.65
CA VAL A 271 4.12 15.10 -8.46
C VAL A 271 4.37 15.91 -9.74
N ARG A 272 3.32 16.36 -10.43
CA ARG A 272 3.43 17.14 -11.67
C ARG A 272 3.99 18.55 -11.48
N GLU A 273 3.58 19.22 -10.41
CA GLU A 273 3.87 20.65 -10.22
C GLU A 273 5.21 20.92 -9.54
N ASN A 274 5.73 19.96 -8.76
CA ASN A 274 6.91 20.18 -7.91
C ASN A 274 8.17 19.45 -8.40
N THR A 275 8.11 18.75 -9.54
CA THR A 275 9.21 17.92 -10.04
C THR A 275 9.32 17.91 -11.56
N GLY A 276 10.38 17.29 -12.08
CA GLY A 276 10.55 16.98 -13.49
C GLY A 276 10.18 15.53 -13.86
N PHE A 277 9.31 14.86 -13.08
CA PHE A 277 8.91 13.48 -13.39
C PHE A 277 8.28 13.38 -14.80
N ILE A 278 8.68 12.34 -15.53
CA ILE A 278 8.07 11.91 -16.79
C ILE A 278 7.32 10.59 -16.58
N ASN A 279 6.54 10.15 -17.57
CA ASN A 279 5.76 8.91 -17.50
C ASN A 279 4.87 8.84 -16.23
N ILE A 280 4.23 9.96 -15.87
CA ILE A 280 3.40 10.07 -14.67
C ILE A 280 2.06 9.38 -14.92
N HIS A 281 1.73 8.44 -14.05
CA HIS A 281 0.45 7.74 -14.02
C HIS A 281 -0.23 7.90 -12.68
N HIS A 282 -1.55 8.06 -12.71
CA HIS A 282 -2.40 8.09 -11.53
C HIS A 282 -3.49 7.02 -11.69
N LYS A 283 -3.61 6.15 -10.68
CA LYS A 283 -4.62 5.11 -10.57
C LYS A 283 -5.41 5.31 -9.27
N PRO A 284 -6.60 5.92 -9.35
CA PRO A 284 -7.51 6.01 -8.21
C PRO A 284 -8.26 4.69 -8.02
N TYR A 285 -8.50 4.34 -6.76
CA TYR A 285 -9.27 3.21 -6.28
C TYR A 285 -10.34 3.71 -5.33
N LYS A 286 -11.55 3.17 -5.49
CA LYS A 286 -12.69 3.42 -4.61
C LYS A 286 -12.82 2.21 -3.68
N ILE A 287 -12.51 2.41 -2.40
CA ILE A 287 -12.51 1.37 -1.38
C ILE A 287 -13.82 1.48 -0.59
N PRO A 288 -14.71 0.47 -0.62
CA PRO A 288 -15.86 0.46 0.28
C PRO A 288 -15.42 0.43 1.75
N ALA A 289 -16.14 1.12 2.62
CA ALA A 289 -16.02 0.99 4.07
C ALA A 289 -17.19 0.14 4.58
N GLY A 290 -17.06 -1.18 4.43
CA GLY A 290 -18.10 -2.16 4.75
C GLY A 290 -18.42 -3.13 3.61
N PRO A 291 -19.01 -4.30 3.90
CA PRO A 291 -19.24 -5.36 2.92
C PRO A 291 -20.55 -5.16 2.11
N TRP A 292 -20.88 -3.93 1.75
CA TRP A 292 -22.13 -3.57 1.06
C TRP A 292 -22.05 -3.64 -0.47
N ALA A 293 -20.83 -3.66 -1.02
CA ALA A 293 -20.62 -3.76 -2.46
C ALA A 293 -21.10 -5.12 -3.00
N LYS A 294 -21.73 -5.12 -4.18
CA LYS A 294 -22.17 -6.34 -4.87
C LYS A 294 -21.03 -7.15 -5.46
N ASP A 295 -20.01 -6.47 -5.98
CA ASP A 295 -18.82 -7.13 -6.52
C ASP A 295 -18.10 -7.90 -5.39
N PRO A 296 -17.85 -9.21 -5.54
CA PRO A 296 -17.26 -10.01 -4.46
C PRO A 296 -15.87 -9.54 -4.03
N HIS A 297 -15.07 -9.00 -4.95
CA HIS A 297 -13.74 -8.51 -4.64
C HIS A 297 -13.80 -7.19 -3.84
N LEU A 298 -14.68 -6.27 -4.24
CA LEU A 298 -14.93 -5.03 -3.49
C LEU A 298 -15.63 -5.30 -2.16
N LYS A 299 -16.50 -6.31 -2.07
CA LYS A 299 -17.13 -6.75 -0.82
C LYS A 299 -16.09 -7.24 0.18
N ASP A 300 -15.13 -8.04 -0.29
CA ASP A 300 -14.02 -8.50 0.53
C ASP A 300 -13.12 -7.34 0.97
N ILE A 301 -12.74 -6.45 0.05
CA ILE A 301 -11.97 -5.24 0.35
C ILE A 301 -12.69 -4.40 1.39
N GLY A 302 -14.01 -4.22 1.23
CA GLY A 302 -14.83 -3.45 2.15
C GLY A 302 -14.95 -4.07 3.54
N MET A 303 -14.91 -5.40 3.63
CA MET A 303 -14.82 -6.09 4.92
C MET A 303 -13.49 -5.83 5.61
N LEU A 304 -12.38 -5.90 4.86
CA LEU A 304 -11.05 -5.60 5.40
C LEU A 304 -11.01 -4.13 5.87
N GLU A 305 -11.45 -3.19 5.05
CA GLU A 305 -11.42 -1.78 5.41
C GLU A 305 -12.30 -1.46 6.64
N LEU A 306 -13.45 -2.10 6.78
CA LEU A 306 -14.27 -1.97 7.99
C LEU A 306 -13.49 -2.39 9.25
N ILE A 307 -12.77 -3.51 9.20
CA ILE A 307 -11.95 -3.99 10.32
C ILE A 307 -10.85 -2.97 10.63
N GLN A 308 -10.13 -2.53 9.59
CA GLN A 308 -9.06 -1.54 9.69
C GLN A 308 -9.53 -0.26 10.39
N LEU A 309 -10.66 0.30 9.96
CA LEU A 309 -11.25 1.49 10.56
C LEU A 309 -11.63 1.25 12.03
N LEU A 310 -12.36 0.16 12.32
CA LEU A 310 -12.84 -0.15 13.67
C LEU A 310 -11.69 -0.30 14.68
N ASP A 311 -10.61 -0.97 14.28
CA ASP A 311 -9.41 -1.17 15.11
C ASP A 311 -8.60 0.14 15.25
N GLY A 312 -8.61 0.99 14.22
CA GLY A 312 -7.88 2.25 14.18
C GLY A 312 -8.56 3.42 14.88
N LEU A 313 -9.88 3.38 15.12
CA LEU A 313 -10.68 4.53 15.58
C LEU A 313 -10.05 5.31 16.75
N GLU A 314 -9.61 4.61 17.79
CA GLU A 314 -9.00 5.26 18.96
C GLU A 314 -7.62 5.83 18.65
N GLY A 315 -6.82 5.13 17.85
CA GLY A 315 -5.48 5.56 17.45
C GLY A 315 -5.50 6.81 16.58
N PHE A 316 -6.49 6.91 15.69
CA PHE A 316 -6.72 8.09 14.86
C PHE A 316 -7.24 9.28 15.66
N SER A 317 -8.01 9.04 16.73
CA SER A 317 -8.85 10.10 17.31
C SER A 317 -8.34 10.67 18.61
N LEU A 318 -7.80 9.85 19.52
CA LEU A 318 -7.54 10.29 20.90
C LEU A 318 -6.57 11.47 20.94
N ARG A 319 -5.39 11.33 20.35
CA ARG A 319 -4.38 12.40 20.37
C ARG A 319 -4.80 13.61 19.56
N LEU A 320 -5.45 13.39 18.41
CA LEU A 320 -5.92 14.49 17.56
C LEU A 320 -7.01 15.31 18.23
N LEU A 321 -8.10 14.69 18.68
CA LEU A 321 -9.25 15.41 19.22
C LEU A 321 -8.97 15.99 20.61
N CYS A 322 -8.26 15.26 21.48
CA CYS A 322 -7.88 15.79 22.79
C CYS A 322 -6.84 16.91 22.65
N GLY A 323 -5.82 16.71 21.81
CA GLY A 323 -4.71 17.65 21.64
C GLY A 323 -5.06 18.91 20.85
N ALA A 324 -5.79 18.79 19.74
CA ALA A 324 -6.13 19.94 18.89
C ALA A 324 -7.43 20.62 19.30
N LEU A 325 -8.45 19.85 19.66
CA LEU A 325 -9.81 20.37 19.86
C LEU A 325 -10.22 20.47 21.33
N GLY A 326 -9.37 20.02 22.25
CA GLY A 326 -9.60 20.10 23.70
C GLY A 326 -10.68 19.15 24.22
N TRP A 327 -11.02 18.10 23.45
CA TRP A 327 -11.98 17.10 23.88
C TRP A 327 -11.42 16.27 25.05
N THR A 328 -12.30 15.84 25.94
CA THR A 328 -11.96 14.82 26.94
C THR A 328 -11.91 13.43 26.32
N LYS A 329 -11.16 12.51 26.94
CA LYS A 329 -11.11 11.10 26.49
C LYS A 329 -12.51 10.48 26.45
N GLU A 330 -13.33 10.79 27.44
CA GLU A 330 -14.70 10.29 27.57
C GLU A 330 -15.59 10.76 26.40
N GLU A 331 -15.51 12.04 26.02
CA GLU A 331 -16.25 12.58 24.87
C GLU A 331 -15.81 11.90 23.56
N VAL A 332 -14.51 11.67 23.37
CA VAL A 332 -14.00 10.94 22.20
C VAL A 332 -14.56 9.52 22.18
N LEU A 333 -14.52 8.79 23.29
CA LEU A 333 -15.04 7.42 23.35
C LEU A 333 -16.56 7.34 23.08
N VAL A 334 -17.33 8.35 23.52
CA VAL A 334 -18.77 8.45 23.20
C VAL A 334 -18.99 8.67 21.71
N LEU A 335 -18.26 9.60 21.08
CA LEU A 335 -18.29 9.80 19.62
C LEU A 335 -17.97 8.49 18.90
N LEU A 336 -16.87 7.84 19.28
CA LEU A 336 -16.43 6.60 18.63
C LEU A 336 -17.41 5.43 18.84
N ALA A 337 -18.22 5.42 19.90
CA ALA A 337 -19.30 4.44 20.03
C ALA A 337 -20.38 4.63 18.96
N GLY A 338 -20.71 5.89 18.63
CA GLY A 338 -21.59 6.24 17.51
C GLY A 338 -20.99 5.84 16.16
N VAL A 339 -19.72 6.19 15.92
CA VAL A 339 -19.00 5.83 14.69
C VAL A 339 -18.98 4.31 14.48
N ARG A 340 -18.71 3.51 15.52
CA ARG A 340 -18.75 2.04 15.43
C ARG A 340 -20.12 1.51 15.06
N LYS A 341 -21.20 2.15 15.54
CA LYS A 341 -22.56 1.77 15.19
C LYS A 341 -22.83 2.05 13.71
N ASP A 342 -22.44 3.22 13.23
CA ASP A 342 -22.64 3.63 11.84
C ASP A 342 -21.82 2.76 10.87
N LEU A 343 -20.53 2.53 11.16
CA LEU A 343 -19.68 1.64 10.35
C LEU A 343 -20.22 0.20 10.25
N LYS A 344 -20.97 -0.25 11.24
CA LYS A 344 -21.59 -1.59 11.28
C LYS A 344 -23.01 -1.61 10.71
N ASP A 345 -23.59 -0.46 10.34
CA ASP A 345 -24.91 -0.40 9.72
C ASP A 345 -24.81 -0.74 8.24
N PRO A 346 -25.41 -1.85 7.77
CA PRO A 346 -25.35 -2.25 6.37
C PRO A 346 -26.06 -1.29 5.42
N LYS A 347 -26.83 -0.31 5.95
CA LYS A 347 -27.51 0.72 5.15
C LYS A 347 -26.62 1.92 4.84
N ILE A 348 -25.41 1.98 5.42
CA ILE A 348 -24.46 3.05 5.18
C ILE A 348 -23.46 2.57 4.11
N HIS A 349 -23.56 3.16 2.92
CA HIS A 349 -22.75 2.81 1.75
C HIS A 349 -21.52 3.73 1.64
N ALA A 350 -20.77 3.79 2.74
CA ALA A 350 -19.57 4.60 2.86
C ALA A 350 -18.41 4.03 2.03
N TRP A 351 -17.59 4.89 1.44
CA TRP A 351 -16.36 4.55 0.74
C TRP A 351 -15.30 5.64 0.87
N LEU A 352 -14.04 5.31 0.62
CA LEU A 352 -12.90 6.23 0.64
C LEU A 352 -12.06 6.11 -0.63
N HIS A 353 -11.27 7.16 -0.90
CA HIS A 353 -10.32 7.19 -2.01
C HIS A 353 -8.96 6.66 -1.57
N TYR A 354 -8.43 5.71 -2.35
CA TYR A 354 -7.03 5.34 -2.35
C TYR A 354 -6.42 5.65 -3.71
N ASN A 355 -5.24 6.27 -3.73
CA ASN A 355 -4.62 6.72 -4.97
C ASN A 355 -3.21 6.17 -5.06
N VAL A 356 -2.89 5.60 -6.22
CA VAL A 356 -1.53 5.19 -6.57
C VAL A 356 -1.02 6.11 -7.66
N VAL A 357 0.04 6.85 -7.38
CA VAL A 357 0.70 7.75 -8.33
C VAL A 357 2.15 7.35 -8.47
N TYR A 358 2.62 7.16 -9.70
CA TYR A 358 4.03 6.87 -9.95
C TYR A 358 4.55 7.66 -11.14
N GLY A 359 5.84 7.97 -11.10
CA GLY A 359 6.55 8.74 -12.13
C GLY A 359 8.01 8.33 -12.21
N GLN A 360 8.61 8.58 -13.38
CA GLN A 360 9.99 8.24 -13.68
C GLN A 360 10.84 9.49 -13.79
N LYS A 361 12.01 9.50 -13.16
CA LYS A 361 12.99 10.56 -13.37
C LYS A 361 13.59 10.44 -14.78
N PRO A 362 13.71 11.53 -15.54
CA PRO A 362 14.36 11.49 -16.86
C PRO A 362 15.75 10.86 -16.83
N GLU A 363 16.14 10.16 -17.90
CA GLU A 363 17.49 9.57 -18.03
C GLU A 363 18.60 10.63 -18.23
N LYS A 364 18.22 11.82 -18.69
CA LYS A 364 19.11 12.96 -18.88
C LYS A 364 18.45 14.18 -18.24
N GLU A 365 19.18 14.88 -17.39
CA GLU A 365 18.83 16.26 -17.06
C GLU A 365 19.03 17.06 -18.36
N GLU A 366 17.96 17.66 -18.90
CA GLU A 366 18.12 18.59 -20.01
C GLU A 366 18.90 19.80 -19.45
N GLU A 367 20.16 19.94 -19.89
CA GLU A 367 21.04 21.09 -19.59
C GLU A 367 20.50 22.41 -20.16
#